data_AF-A0AAE4ZWT4-F1
#
_entry.id   AF-A0AAE4ZWT4-F1
#
_cell.length_a   1.000
_cell.length_b   1.000
_cell.length_c   1.000
_cell.angle_alpha   90.00
_cell.angle_beta   90.00
_cell.angle_gamma   90.00
#
_symmetry.space_group_name_H-M   'P 1'
#
loop_
_entity.id
_entity.type
_entity.pdbx_description
1 polymer ?
#
loop_
_entity_poly.entity_id
_entity_poly.type
_entity_poly.pdbx_seq_one_letter_code
_entity_poly.pdbx_strand_id
1 'polypeptide(L)'
;MEDDKGSVTSLCEIIALFTFYRDEAERCRESGAYLASCVLLASALEAALLAMAECFAREVAEFKRKSRAKELSRPRREWGLSQLLFIARNLGWLPSSHREIENLDPHDAKVGDYIEVVRVIRNLIHPGIYLREYPGQAITQKHLDISYKVLEIACECLSGRLENALRARNKRKSARSRSHKAHP
;
A
#
# COMPACT_ATOMS: atom_id res chain seq x y z
N MET A 1 -22.11 -3.59 18.82
CA MET A 1 -21.49 -4.78 18.21
C MET A 1 -22.14 -4.97 16.84
N GLU A 2 -21.89 -4.01 15.94
CA GLU A 2 -22.60 -3.86 14.64
C GLU A 2 -21.63 -3.49 13.50
N ASP A 3 -20.33 -3.79 13.62
CA ASP A 3 -19.31 -3.36 12.64
C ASP A 3 -18.97 -4.41 11.56
N ASP A 4 -19.46 -5.64 11.65
CA ASP A 4 -18.90 -6.76 10.85
C ASP A 4 -19.46 -6.83 9.41
N LYS A 5 -20.71 -6.38 9.17
CA LYS A 5 -21.31 -6.39 7.81
C LYS A 5 -20.89 -5.18 6.96
N GLY A 6 -20.56 -4.05 7.58
CA GLY A 6 -20.03 -2.87 6.90
C GLY A 6 -18.57 -3.03 6.47
N SER A 7 -17.81 -3.86 7.19
CA SER A 7 -16.37 -4.10 6.95
C SER A 7 -16.12 -4.90 5.66
N VAL A 8 -16.85 -6.00 5.42
CA VAL A 8 -16.63 -6.85 4.24
C VAL A 8 -17.05 -6.16 2.94
N THR A 9 -18.21 -5.50 2.95
CA THR A 9 -18.69 -4.71 1.79
C THR A 9 -17.69 -3.61 1.43
N SER A 10 -17.17 -2.90 2.44
CA SER A 10 -16.13 -1.89 2.24
C SER A 10 -14.82 -2.45 1.69
N LEU A 11 -14.42 -3.66 2.09
CA LEU A 11 -13.19 -4.29 1.58
C LEU A 11 -13.34 -4.67 0.10
N CYS A 12 -14.48 -5.23 -0.29
CA CYS A 12 -14.78 -5.54 -1.69
C CYS A 12 -14.76 -4.28 -2.57
N GLU A 13 -15.33 -3.17 -2.09
CA GLU A 13 -15.28 -1.87 -2.78
C GLU A 13 -13.85 -1.38 -2.98
N ILE A 14 -13.00 -1.47 -1.94
CA ILE A 14 -11.59 -1.07 -2.03
C ILE A 14 -10.83 -1.94 -3.04
N ILE A 15 -11.07 -3.25 -3.06
CA ILE A 15 -10.45 -4.17 -4.03
C ILE A 15 -10.92 -3.85 -5.45
N ALA A 16 -12.21 -3.52 -5.64
CA ALA A 16 -12.71 -3.10 -6.94
C ALA A 16 -12.04 -1.81 -7.42
N LEU A 17 -11.81 -0.84 -6.52
CA LEU A 17 -11.07 0.38 -6.83
C LEU A 17 -9.61 0.12 -7.20
N PHE A 18 -8.93 -0.82 -6.51
CA PHE A 18 -7.59 -1.25 -6.89
C PHE A 18 -7.54 -1.72 -8.36
N THR A 19 -8.45 -2.62 -8.73
CA THR A 19 -8.53 -3.14 -10.11
C THR A 19 -8.86 -2.03 -11.10
N PHE A 20 -9.85 -1.20 -10.79
CA PHE A 20 -10.23 -0.05 -11.62
C PHE A 20 -9.03 0.87 -11.91
N TYR A 21 -8.30 1.31 -10.87
CA TYR A 21 -7.17 2.21 -11.06
C TYR A 21 -6.03 1.56 -11.84
N ARG A 22 -5.74 0.28 -11.61
CA ARG A 22 -4.72 -0.44 -12.36
C ARG A 22 -5.09 -0.56 -13.84
N ASP A 23 -6.34 -0.88 -14.15
CA ASP A 23 -6.81 -1.06 -15.53
C ASP A 23 -6.96 0.29 -16.27
N GLU A 24 -7.27 1.39 -15.56
CA GLU A 24 -7.16 2.76 -16.12
C GLU A 24 -5.70 3.18 -16.35
N ALA A 25 -4.78 2.80 -15.45
CA ALA A 25 -3.36 3.07 -15.63
C ALA A 25 -2.83 2.41 -16.91
N GLU A 26 -3.29 1.20 -17.20
CA GLU A 26 -2.95 0.46 -18.41
C GLU A 26 -3.43 1.18 -19.69
N ARG A 27 -4.67 1.66 -19.70
CA ARG A 27 -5.19 2.45 -20.82
C ARG A 27 -4.39 3.74 -21.03
N CYS A 28 -3.99 4.41 -19.95
CA CYS A 28 -3.12 5.59 -20.03
C CYS A 28 -1.72 5.24 -20.56
N ARG A 29 -1.19 4.06 -20.23
CA ARG A 29 0.10 3.57 -20.74
C ARG A 29 0.03 3.38 -22.26
N GLU A 30 -1.01 2.71 -22.74
CA GLU A 30 -1.25 2.45 -24.17
C GLU A 30 -1.40 3.75 -24.98
N SER A 31 -1.94 4.82 -24.37
CA SER A 31 -2.07 6.13 -25.01
C SER A 31 -0.84 7.04 -24.86
N GLY A 32 0.24 6.59 -24.21
CA GLY A 32 1.42 7.41 -23.93
C GLY A 32 1.24 8.48 -22.85
N ALA A 33 0.15 8.44 -22.09
CA ALA A 33 -0.16 9.39 -21.01
C ALA A 33 0.57 8.99 -19.71
N TYR A 34 1.90 9.05 -19.72
CA TYR A 34 2.75 8.47 -18.66
C TYR A 34 2.51 9.07 -17.27
N LEU A 35 2.36 10.39 -17.13
CA LEU A 35 2.07 11.00 -15.83
C LEU A 35 0.72 10.50 -15.27
N ALA A 36 -0.33 10.46 -16.10
CA ALA A 36 -1.64 9.97 -15.68
C ALA A 36 -1.56 8.49 -15.26
N SER A 37 -0.86 7.67 -16.05
CA SER A 37 -0.64 6.26 -15.71
C SER A 37 0.09 6.09 -14.36
N CYS A 38 1.17 6.83 -14.10
CA CYS A 38 1.87 6.79 -12.81
C CYS A 38 0.98 7.22 -11.63
N VAL A 39 0.15 8.25 -11.82
CA VAL A 39 -0.81 8.71 -10.79
C VAL A 39 -1.82 7.60 -10.47
N LEU A 40 -2.37 6.94 -11.49
CA LEU A 40 -3.34 5.87 -11.32
C LEU A 40 -2.71 4.62 -10.67
N LEU A 41 -1.45 4.28 -10.99
CA LEU A 41 -0.72 3.22 -10.28
C LEU A 41 -0.51 3.55 -8.80
N ALA A 42 -0.23 4.81 -8.47
CA ALA A 42 -0.12 5.24 -7.09
C ALA A 42 -1.47 5.15 -6.35
N SER A 43 -2.58 5.46 -7.04
CA SER A 43 -3.94 5.26 -6.51
C SER A 43 -4.30 3.78 -6.33
N ALA A 44 -3.87 2.90 -7.23
CA ALA A 44 -3.98 1.47 -7.04
C ALA A 44 -3.20 1.01 -5.80
N LEU A 45 -1.94 1.45 -5.64
CA LEU A 45 -1.15 1.14 -4.45
C LEU A 45 -1.83 1.63 -3.16
N GLU A 46 -2.40 2.84 -3.18
CA GLU A 46 -3.17 3.40 -2.06
C GLU A 46 -4.35 2.48 -1.69
N ALA A 47 -5.13 2.03 -2.68
CA ALA A 47 -6.23 1.10 -2.47
C ALA A 47 -5.77 -0.25 -1.89
N ALA A 48 -4.67 -0.81 -2.41
CA ALA A 48 -4.10 -2.05 -1.88
C ALA A 48 -3.68 -1.92 -0.40
N LEU A 49 -3.05 -0.81 -0.04
CA LEU A 49 -2.64 -0.54 1.34
C LEU A 49 -3.83 -0.26 2.26
N LEU A 50 -4.87 0.40 1.76
CA LEU A 50 -6.10 0.62 2.49
C LEU A 50 -6.82 -0.71 2.78
N ALA A 51 -6.87 -1.62 1.80
CA ALA A 51 -7.39 -2.98 1.99
C ALA A 51 -6.61 -3.75 3.05
N MET A 52 -5.27 -3.63 3.04
CA MET A 52 -4.42 -4.20 4.10
C MET A 52 -4.74 -3.60 5.46
N ALA A 53 -4.96 -2.28 5.54
CA ALA A 53 -5.34 -1.63 6.77
C ALA A 53 -6.65 -2.21 7.33
N GLU A 54 -7.66 -2.46 6.48
CA GLU A 54 -8.91 -3.14 6.88
C GLU A 54 -8.65 -4.57 7.36
N CYS A 55 -7.88 -5.35 6.61
CA CYS A 55 -7.57 -6.75 6.95
C CYS A 55 -6.80 -6.89 8.28
N PHE A 56 -5.94 -5.92 8.59
CA PHE A 56 -5.10 -5.88 9.78
C PHE A 56 -5.57 -4.79 10.77
N ALA A 57 -6.87 -4.50 10.84
CA ALA A 57 -7.42 -3.37 11.59
C ALA A 57 -6.94 -3.27 13.05
N ARG A 58 -6.80 -4.41 13.74
CA ARG A 58 -6.32 -4.48 15.14
C ARG A 58 -4.86 -4.07 15.26
N GLU A 59 -4.00 -4.60 14.39
CA GLU A 59 -2.58 -4.29 14.36
C GLU A 59 -2.36 -2.79 14.09
N VAL A 60 -3.10 -2.25 13.12
CA VAL A 60 -3.08 -0.81 12.79
C VAL A 60 -3.54 0.05 13.98
N ALA A 61 -4.61 -0.36 14.67
CA ALA A 61 -5.10 0.36 15.84
C ALA A 61 -4.07 0.38 16.99
N GLU A 62 -3.40 -0.75 17.23
CA GLU A 62 -2.33 -0.84 18.22
C GLU A 62 -1.13 0.04 17.84
N PHE A 63 -0.73 0.03 16.57
CA PHE A 63 0.33 0.89 16.06
C PHE A 63 -0.02 2.37 16.23
N LYS A 64 -1.21 2.80 15.78
CA LYS A 64 -1.71 4.18 15.95
C LYS A 64 -1.66 4.63 17.41
N ARG A 65 -2.07 3.76 18.34
CA ARG A 65 -2.01 4.04 19.79
C ARG A 65 -0.58 4.20 20.31
N LYS A 66 0.36 3.37 19.83
CA LYS A 66 1.77 3.39 20.25
C LYS A 66 2.55 4.57 19.65
N SER A 67 2.38 4.84 18.37
CA SER A 67 3.13 5.87 17.65
C SER A 67 2.72 7.29 18.03
N ARG A 68 1.48 7.49 18.50
CA ARG A 68 0.89 8.82 18.75
C ARG A 68 1.01 9.76 17.53
N ALA A 69 1.12 9.20 16.32
CA ALA A 69 1.34 9.95 15.11
C ALA A 69 0.11 10.81 14.79
N LYS A 70 0.27 12.14 14.83
CA LYS A 70 -0.83 13.10 14.58
C LYS A 70 -1.44 12.93 13.20
N GLU A 71 -0.65 12.53 12.21
CA GLU A 71 -1.09 12.29 10.83
C GLU A 71 -2.13 11.15 10.71
N LEU A 72 -2.15 10.22 11.67
CA LEU A 72 -3.12 9.11 11.72
C LEU A 72 -4.37 9.46 12.52
N SER A 73 -4.53 10.70 12.98
CA SER A 73 -5.68 11.14 13.79
C SER A 73 -7.01 10.97 13.06
N ARG A 74 -7.02 11.22 11.74
CA ARG A 74 -8.20 11.12 10.89
C ARG A 74 -8.78 9.70 10.82
N PRO A 75 -10.07 9.55 10.48
CA PRO A 75 -10.67 8.27 10.14
C PRO A 75 -9.88 7.54 9.04
N ARG A 76 -9.87 6.20 9.10
CA ARG A 76 -9.09 5.35 8.19
C ARG A 76 -9.40 5.59 6.70
N ARG A 77 -10.66 5.86 6.37
CA ARG A 77 -11.13 6.13 5.00
C ARG A 77 -10.60 7.47 4.43
N GLU A 78 -10.05 8.33 5.27
CA GLU A 78 -9.48 9.62 4.86
C GLU A 78 -7.94 9.59 4.79
N TRP A 79 -7.33 8.43 5.01
CA TRP A 79 -5.88 8.27 4.87
C TRP A 79 -5.52 8.21 3.40
N GLY A 80 -4.61 9.08 2.97
CA GLY A 80 -4.00 8.99 1.65
C GLY A 80 -2.74 8.13 1.67
N LEU A 81 -2.09 8.05 0.50
CA LEU A 81 -0.89 7.24 0.29
C LEU A 81 0.17 7.49 1.36
N SER A 82 0.47 8.74 1.73
CA SER A 82 1.52 9.04 2.72
C SER A 82 1.27 8.36 4.07
N GLN A 83 0.06 8.43 4.61
CA GLN A 83 -0.29 7.79 5.88
C GLN A 83 -0.23 6.26 5.76
N LEU A 84 -0.69 5.72 4.64
CA LEU A 84 -0.72 4.28 4.39
C LEU A 84 0.69 3.70 4.23
N LEU A 85 1.60 4.43 3.58
CA LEU A 85 3.01 4.07 3.48
C LEU A 85 3.72 4.12 4.83
N PHE A 86 3.43 5.16 5.63
CA PHE A 86 3.94 5.25 6.99
C PHE A 86 3.55 4.02 7.81
N ILE A 87 2.28 3.60 7.75
CA ILE A 87 1.81 2.37 8.43
C ILE A 87 2.53 1.14 7.87
N ALA A 88 2.56 0.97 6.55
CA ALA A 88 3.08 -0.23 5.91
C ALA A 88 4.58 -0.44 6.17
N ARG A 89 5.37 0.63 6.17
CA ARG A 89 6.80 0.60 6.52
C ARG A 89 7.00 0.24 7.99
N ASN A 90 6.27 0.86 8.91
CA ASN A 90 6.46 0.64 10.35
C ASN A 90 5.91 -0.71 10.83
N LEU A 91 4.92 -1.28 10.15
CA LEU A 91 4.39 -2.61 10.44
C LEU A 91 5.08 -3.73 9.63
N GLY A 92 6.10 -3.39 8.84
CA GLY A 92 6.85 -4.35 8.03
C GLY A 92 5.99 -5.06 6.99
N TRP A 93 4.99 -4.38 6.44
CA TRP A 93 4.19 -4.89 5.31
C TRP A 93 4.98 -4.82 4.01
N LEU A 94 5.83 -3.81 3.92
CA LEU A 94 6.73 -3.57 2.81
C LEU A 94 8.17 -3.54 3.35
N PRO A 95 9.07 -4.41 2.86
CA PRO A 95 10.49 -4.35 3.21
C PRO A 95 11.06 -2.98 2.87
N SER A 96 11.74 -2.35 3.83
CA SER A 96 12.40 -1.04 3.68
C SER A 96 13.75 -1.09 4.37
N SER A 97 14.75 -0.43 3.80
CA SER A 97 16.06 -0.21 4.44
C SER A 97 16.00 0.78 5.60
N HIS A 98 14.85 1.42 5.80
CA HIS A 98 14.61 2.50 6.74
C HIS A 98 15.45 3.77 6.53
N ARG A 99 16.15 3.89 5.41
CA ARG A 99 16.92 5.10 5.06
C ARG A 99 16.04 6.15 4.37
N GLU A 100 16.55 7.38 4.33
CA GLU A 100 16.00 8.45 3.50
C GLU A 100 16.39 8.22 2.04
N ILE A 101 15.53 8.62 1.09
CA ILE A 101 15.76 8.42 -0.35
C ILE A 101 17.09 9.04 -0.80
N GLU A 102 17.43 10.21 -0.25
CA GLU A 102 18.66 10.96 -0.59
C GLU A 102 19.94 10.18 -0.22
N ASN A 103 19.83 9.25 0.73
CA ASN A 103 20.93 8.43 1.25
C ASN A 103 20.77 6.94 0.90
N LEU A 104 19.89 6.62 -0.04
CA LEU A 104 19.55 5.26 -0.42
C LEU A 104 20.57 4.73 -1.45
N ASP A 105 21.28 3.66 -1.09
CA ASP A 105 22.05 2.90 -2.08
C ASP A 105 21.07 2.06 -2.92
N PRO A 106 21.03 2.25 -4.25
CA PRO A 106 20.18 1.46 -5.14
C PRO A 106 20.39 -0.06 -5.03
N HIS A 107 21.59 -0.52 -4.63
CA HIS A 107 21.88 -1.94 -4.46
C HIS A 107 21.24 -2.54 -3.20
N ASP A 108 21.02 -1.72 -2.16
CA ASP A 108 20.41 -2.15 -0.89
C ASP A 108 18.91 -1.80 -0.81
N ALA A 109 18.44 -0.94 -1.70
CA ALA A 109 17.07 -0.45 -1.74
C ALA A 109 16.04 -1.59 -1.80
N LYS A 110 15.01 -1.50 -0.97
CA LYS A 110 13.87 -2.42 -0.96
C LYS A 110 12.64 -1.74 -1.53
N VAL A 111 11.61 -2.53 -1.84
CA VAL A 111 10.37 -2.00 -2.44
C VAL A 111 9.75 -0.86 -1.62
N GLY A 112 9.79 -0.95 -0.29
CA GLY A 112 9.32 0.10 0.63
C GLY A 112 10.06 1.43 0.47
N ASP A 113 11.30 1.41 -0.02
CA ASP A 113 12.08 2.63 -0.30
C ASP A 113 11.73 3.21 -1.67
N TYR A 114 11.46 2.36 -2.67
CA TYR A 114 11.05 2.79 -4.02
C TYR A 114 9.63 3.32 -4.10
N ILE A 115 8.75 2.95 -3.18
CA ILE A 115 7.37 3.45 -3.18
C ILE A 115 7.31 4.97 -2.91
N GLU A 116 8.30 5.52 -2.23
CA GLU A 116 8.41 6.97 -2.09
C GLU A 116 8.64 7.67 -3.44
N VAL A 117 9.31 7.02 -4.39
CA VAL A 117 9.45 7.52 -5.77
C VAL A 117 8.07 7.57 -6.45
N VAL A 118 7.24 6.54 -6.28
CA VAL A 118 5.87 6.51 -6.81
C VAL A 118 5.03 7.64 -6.21
N ARG A 119 5.19 7.91 -4.90
CA ARG A 119 4.54 9.05 -4.23
C ARG A 119 4.98 10.38 -4.81
N VAL A 120 6.29 10.58 -5.01
CA VAL A 120 6.85 11.81 -5.59
C VAL A 120 6.30 12.02 -7.00
N ILE A 121 6.35 10.99 -7.87
CA ILE A 121 5.83 11.08 -9.25
C ILE A 121 4.33 11.43 -9.23
N ARG A 122 3.53 10.77 -8.38
CA ARG A 122 2.10 11.09 -8.25
C ARG A 122 1.87 12.55 -7.87
N ASN A 123 2.68 13.10 -6.98
CA ASN A 123 2.54 14.49 -6.54
C ASN A 123 2.86 15.51 -7.64
N LEU A 124 3.52 15.10 -8.72
CA LEU A 124 3.76 15.97 -9.88
C LEU A 124 2.45 16.32 -10.60
N ILE A 125 1.33 15.64 -10.35
CA ILE A 125 0.01 16.10 -10.84
C ILE A 125 -0.32 17.53 -10.35
N HIS A 126 0.28 17.98 -9.25
CA HIS A 126 0.13 19.33 -8.75
C HIS A 126 1.11 20.29 -9.45
N PRO A 127 0.64 21.30 -10.21
CA PRO A 127 1.53 22.17 -11.00
C PRO A 127 2.61 22.88 -10.17
N GLY A 128 2.27 23.34 -8.96
CA GLY A 128 3.24 23.99 -8.08
C GLY A 128 4.32 23.05 -7.53
N ILE A 129 4.06 21.73 -7.48
CA ILE A 129 5.09 20.74 -7.16
C ILE A 129 5.91 20.44 -8.41
N TYR A 130 5.25 20.24 -9.55
CA TYR A 130 5.92 19.99 -10.83
C TYR A 130 6.95 21.07 -11.14
N LEU A 131 6.57 22.35 -11.05
CA LEU A 131 7.44 23.47 -11.38
C LEU A 131 8.65 23.60 -10.45
N ARG A 132 8.54 23.15 -9.20
CA ARG A 132 9.61 23.27 -8.19
C ARG A 132 10.56 22.07 -8.21
N GLU A 133 10.01 20.86 -8.29
CA GLU A 133 10.77 19.61 -8.14
C GLU A 133 11.21 19.02 -9.49
N TYR A 134 10.51 19.36 -10.58
CA TYR A 134 10.70 18.75 -11.90
C TYR A 134 10.66 19.77 -13.07
N PRO A 135 11.34 20.93 -12.97
CA PRO A 135 11.23 22.00 -13.96
C PRO A 135 11.76 21.57 -15.33
N GLY A 136 10.94 21.74 -16.36
CA GLY A 136 11.31 21.49 -17.77
C GLY A 136 11.54 20.02 -18.13
N GLN A 137 11.30 19.10 -17.21
CA GLN A 137 11.46 17.66 -17.44
C GLN A 137 10.10 17.01 -17.73
N ALA A 138 10.08 15.98 -18.57
CA ALA A 138 8.87 15.23 -18.89
C ALA A 138 8.85 13.90 -18.12
N ILE A 139 7.66 13.45 -17.72
CA ILE A 139 7.48 12.07 -17.28
C ILE A 139 7.55 11.15 -18.50
N THR A 140 8.44 10.16 -18.42
CA THR A 140 8.75 9.25 -19.51
C THR A 140 8.30 7.82 -19.20
N GLN A 141 8.34 6.97 -20.22
CA GLN A 141 8.07 5.53 -20.06
C GLN A 141 8.93 4.88 -18.99
N LYS A 142 10.20 5.28 -18.82
CA LYS A 142 11.08 4.76 -17.76
C LYS A 142 10.50 4.98 -16.35
N HIS A 143 9.88 6.14 -16.10
CA HIS A 143 9.24 6.43 -14.82
C HIS A 143 8.02 5.53 -14.59
N LEU A 144 7.30 5.25 -15.68
CA LEU A 144 6.15 4.37 -15.66
C LEU A 144 6.56 2.91 -15.41
N ASP A 145 7.59 2.42 -16.09
CA ASP A 145 8.10 1.05 -15.92
C ASP A 145 8.54 0.81 -14.47
N ILE A 146 9.22 1.79 -13.87
CA ILE A 146 9.57 1.75 -12.43
C ILE A 146 8.31 1.68 -11.57
N SER A 147 7.30 2.51 -11.87
CA SER A 147 6.05 2.56 -11.09
C SER A 147 5.29 1.23 -11.14
N TYR A 148 5.22 0.58 -12.30
CA TYR A 148 4.65 -0.76 -12.45
C TYR A 148 5.43 -1.80 -11.64
N LYS A 149 6.77 -1.80 -11.77
CA LYS A 149 7.62 -2.75 -11.06
C LYS A 149 7.46 -2.63 -9.55
N VAL A 150 7.37 -1.39 -9.06
CA VAL A 150 7.14 -1.12 -7.64
C VAL A 150 5.77 -1.62 -7.18
N LEU A 151 4.71 -1.37 -7.96
CA LEU A 151 3.37 -1.85 -7.63
C LEU A 151 3.32 -3.39 -7.60
N GLU A 152 3.92 -4.06 -8.60
CA GLU A 152 3.99 -5.52 -8.69
C GLU A 152 4.65 -6.12 -7.43
N ILE A 153 5.87 -5.68 -7.10
CA ILE A 153 6.61 -6.19 -5.94
C ILE A 153 5.87 -5.85 -4.63
N ALA A 154 5.24 -4.67 -4.54
CA ALA A 154 4.44 -4.32 -3.38
C ALA A 154 3.27 -5.28 -3.21
N CYS A 155 2.49 -5.54 -4.27
CA CYS A 155 1.40 -6.50 -4.25
C CYS A 155 1.84 -7.91 -3.85
N GLU A 156 3.01 -8.38 -4.31
CA GLU A 156 3.59 -9.65 -3.88
C GLU A 156 3.87 -9.68 -2.37
N CYS A 157 4.48 -8.62 -1.83
CA CYS A 157 4.75 -8.51 -0.39
C CYS A 157 3.47 -8.52 0.44
N LEU A 158 2.46 -7.73 0.02
CA LEU A 158 1.18 -7.64 0.72
C LEU A 158 0.41 -8.98 0.66
N SER A 159 0.40 -9.63 -0.50
CA SER A 159 -0.23 -10.94 -0.69
C SER A 159 0.46 -12.02 0.15
N GLY A 160 1.79 -12.07 0.16
CA GLY A 160 2.56 -12.98 1.01
C GLY A 160 2.26 -12.79 2.50
N ARG A 161 2.06 -11.55 2.95
CA ARG A 161 1.63 -11.27 4.32
C ARG A 161 0.23 -11.81 4.61
N LEU A 162 -0.73 -11.58 3.72
CA LEU A 162 -2.10 -12.10 3.85
C LEU A 162 -2.10 -13.63 3.95
N GLU A 163 -1.37 -14.30 3.06
CA GLU A 163 -1.23 -15.77 3.09
C GLU A 163 -0.65 -16.27 4.40
N ASN A 164 0.41 -15.64 4.89
CA ASN A 164 1.04 -16.01 6.16
C ASN A 164 0.07 -15.85 7.34
N ALA A 165 -0.73 -14.77 7.35
CA ALA A 165 -1.76 -14.56 8.36
C ALA A 165 -2.86 -15.63 8.30
N LEU A 166 -3.31 -16.01 7.10
CA LEU A 166 -4.29 -17.07 6.89
C LEU A 166 -3.75 -18.44 7.34
N ARG A 167 -2.51 -18.78 6.98
CA ARG A 167 -1.84 -20.02 7.42
C ARG A 167 -1.73 -20.08 8.94
N ALA A 168 -1.34 -18.98 9.60
CA ALA A 168 -1.25 -18.90 11.05
C ALA A 168 -2.62 -19.07 11.73
N ARG A 169 -3.67 -18.46 11.19
CA ARG A 169 -5.05 -18.62 11.68
C ARG A 169 -5.54 -20.06 11.58
N ASN A 170 -5.28 -20.73 10.47
CA ASN A 170 -5.67 -22.13 10.25
C ASN A 170 -4.95 -23.08 11.21
N LYS A 171 -3.63 -22.91 11.42
CA LYS A 171 -2.87 -23.69 12.41
C LYS A 171 -3.45 -23.56 13.83
N ARG A 172 -3.83 -22.35 14.25
CA ARG A 172 -4.44 -22.10 15.58
C ARG A 172 -5.81 -22.77 15.73
N LYS A 173 -6.64 -22.78 14.68
CA LYS A 173 -7.93 -23.49 14.68
C LYS A 173 -7.74 -25.00 14.84
N SER A 174 -6.82 -25.60 14.08
CA SER A 174 -6.51 -27.04 14.17
C SER A 174 -6.00 -27.44 15.55
N ALA A 175 -5.12 -26.64 16.17
CA ALA A 175 -4.61 -26.90 17.53
C ALA A 175 -5.73 -26.87 18.59
N ARG A 176 -6.64 -25.88 18.53
CA ARG A 176 -7.80 -25.79 19.44
C ARG A 176 -8.78 -26.95 19.29
N SER A 177 -8.99 -27.43 18.06
CA SER A 177 -9.87 -28.58 17.81
C SER A 177 -9.32 -29.91 18.35
N ARG A 178 -7.99 -30.03 18.44
CA ARG A 178 -7.32 -31.21 19.03
C ARG A 178 -7.34 -31.16 20.56
N SER A 179 -7.22 -29.99 21.17
CA SER A 179 -7.28 -29.85 22.63
C SER A 179 -8.69 -30.02 23.21
N HIS A 180 -9.74 -29.64 22.47
CA HIS A 180 -11.14 -29.90 22.87
C HIS A 180 -11.55 -31.38 22.78
N LYS A 181 -10.85 -32.21 22.00
CA LYS A 181 -11.11 -33.66 21.92
C LYS A 181 -10.30 -34.49 22.94
N ALA A 182 -9.44 -33.86 23.73
CA ALA A 182 -8.52 -34.52 24.66
C ALA A 182 -8.92 -34.42 26.14
N HIS A 183 -10.09 -33.89 26.46
CA HIS A 183 -10.67 -33.91 27.81
C HIS A 183 -12.05 -34.58 27.77
N PRO A 184 -12.13 -35.87 28.16
CA PRO A 184 -13.36 -36.55 28.59
C PRO A 184 -13.82 -36.04 29.97
#